data_AF-A0A6U1QAG3-F1
#
_entry.id   AF-A0A6U1QAG3-F1
#
_cell.length_a   1.000
_cell.length_b   1.000
_cell.length_c   1.000
_cell.angle_alpha   90.00
_cell.angle_beta   90.00
_cell.angle_gamma   90.00
#
_symmetry.space_group_name_H-M   'P 1'
#
loop_
_entity.id
_entity.type
_entity.pdbx_description
1 polymer ?
#
loop_
_entity_poly.entity_id
_entity_poly.type
_entity_poly.pdbx_seq_one_letter_code
_entity_poly.pdbx_strand_id
1 'polypeptide(L)'
;MILPHAFDLADVKSAMEGMCVQQMAYQCKYYLKDSKQASKRRSMLLSCFHTLDDCRFTLETLEIAASIVDRYFASKDGTDLASKADSSVIRLVYMTGLYTAIKVAEPSCVSPYMVRLWAGRQFSEDEVTAMESRMLQAIGWRVSNPTVTAFVQHCMALLTDEFLVVPEDKTDFETIATYQAALSVLDHSLLNVEPSVIGLAAVKNALGEDVDYAADYITMVGDLLRIDPWSEEMEQTQSKLEKCEA
;
A
#
# COMPACT_ATOMS: atom_id res chain seq x y z
N MET A 1 22.55 -25.31 -6.96
CA MET A 1 21.14 -25.30 -6.51
C MET A 1 21.19 -24.95 -5.03
N ILE A 2 21.16 -23.66 -4.73
CA ILE A 2 21.22 -23.14 -3.35
C ILE A 2 19.77 -23.16 -2.87
N LEU A 3 19.44 -24.06 -1.97
CA LEU A 3 18.18 -23.98 -1.22
C LEU A 3 18.19 -22.63 -0.49
N PRO A 4 17.14 -21.80 -0.58
CA PRO A 4 17.10 -20.58 0.21
C PRO A 4 17.17 -20.98 1.68
N HIS A 5 18.06 -20.29 2.40
CA HIS A 5 18.19 -20.35 3.84
C HIS A 5 16.79 -20.42 4.46
N ALA A 6 16.55 -21.37 5.37
CA ALA A 6 15.40 -21.29 6.25
C ALA A 6 15.39 -19.87 6.83
N PHE A 7 14.37 -19.08 6.49
CA PHE A 7 14.19 -17.75 7.03
C PHE A 7 14.15 -17.90 8.56
N ASP A 8 15.05 -17.24 9.27
CA ASP A 8 15.03 -17.27 10.74
C ASP A 8 13.76 -16.53 11.19
N LEU A 9 12.88 -17.21 11.92
CA LEU A 9 11.67 -16.63 12.50
C LEU A 9 12.01 -15.39 13.35
N ALA A 10 13.19 -15.36 13.97
CA ALA A 10 13.68 -14.20 14.71
C ALA A 10 13.95 -12.99 13.81
N ASP A 11 14.42 -13.20 12.60
CA ASP A 11 14.68 -12.13 11.62
C ASP A 11 13.37 -11.55 11.10
N VAL A 12 12.39 -12.41 10.75
CA VAL A 12 11.06 -11.98 10.30
C VAL A 12 10.36 -11.17 11.40
N LYS A 13 10.42 -11.65 12.64
CA LYS A 13 9.89 -10.94 13.81
C LYS A 13 10.54 -9.57 13.99
N SER A 14 11.87 -9.50 13.96
CA SER A 14 12.59 -8.23 14.13
C SER A 14 12.28 -7.24 13.00
N ALA A 15 12.13 -7.73 11.77
CA ALA A 15 11.71 -6.92 10.63
C ALA A 15 10.30 -6.34 10.82
N MET A 16 9.32 -7.17 11.22
CA MET A 16 7.95 -6.73 11.48
C MET A 16 7.88 -5.70 12.61
N GLU A 17 8.64 -5.88 13.70
CA GLU A 17 8.73 -4.88 14.77
C GLU A 17 9.29 -3.55 14.25
N GLY A 18 10.33 -3.58 13.42
CA GLY A 18 10.88 -2.41 12.75
C GLY A 18 9.86 -1.70 11.85
N MET A 19 9.09 -2.47 11.08
CA MET A 19 8.01 -1.95 10.23
C MET A 19 6.89 -1.30 11.05
N CYS A 20 6.51 -1.89 12.19
CA CYS A 20 5.51 -1.31 13.11
C CYS A 20 5.97 0.03 13.70
N VAL A 21 7.26 0.19 13.99
CA VAL A 21 7.80 1.48 14.43
C VAL A 21 7.78 2.48 13.27
N GLN A 22 8.17 2.05 12.07
CA GLN A 22 8.25 2.92 10.91
C GLN A 22 6.87 3.40 10.45
N GLN A 23 5.82 2.57 10.46
CA GLN A 23 4.48 2.96 10.00
C GLN A 23 3.93 4.18 10.77
N MET A 24 4.25 4.33 12.06
CA MET A 24 3.83 5.48 12.86
C MET A 24 4.35 6.82 12.30
N ALA A 25 5.54 6.82 11.67
CA ALA A 25 6.16 8.01 11.12
C ALA A 25 5.58 8.46 9.77
N TYR A 26 4.70 7.65 9.16
CA TYR A 26 4.16 7.85 7.81
C TYR A 26 2.64 8.08 7.77
N GLN A 27 1.98 8.17 8.93
CA GLN A 27 0.53 8.33 9.02
C GLN A 27 0.05 9.69 8.45
N CYS A 28 -0.94 9.63 7.55
CA CYS A 28 -1.61 10.80 6.95
C CYS A 28 -2.98 11.05 7.58
N LYS A 29 -2.99 11.50 8.83
CA LYS A 29 -4.26 11.64 9.54
C LYS A 29 -5.07 12.84 9.04
N TYR A 30 -6.33 12.56 8.70
CA TYR A 30 -7.43 13.55 8.54
C TYR A 30 -7.24 14.65 7.47
N TYR A 31 -6.46 14.42 6.42
CA TYR A 31 -6.27 15.45 5.38
C TYR A 31 -7.48 15.55 4.43
N LEU A 32 -8.19 14.43 4.18
CA LEU A 32 -9.43 14.40 3.40
C LEU A 32 -10.61 14.86 4.26
N LYS A 33 -11.10 16.06 4.00
CA LYS A 33 -12.16 16.69 4.82
C LYS A 33 -13.57 16.50 4.27
N ASP A 34 -13.69 16.16 2.99
CA ASP A 34 -14.99 16.02 2.33
C ASP A 34 -15.04 14.79 1.41
N SER A 35 -16.27 14.34 1.13
CA SER A 35 -16.53 13.17 0.28
C SER A 35 -16.13 13.35 -1.18
N LYS A 36 -16.07 14.59 -1.68
CA LYS A 36 -15.66 14.89 -3.05
C LYS A 36 -14.16 14.68 -3.23
N GLN A 37 -13.35 15.08 -2.26
CA GLN A 37 -11.91 14.85 -2.22
C GLN A 37 -11.62 13.35 -2.15
N ALA A 38 -12.34 12.60 -1.31
CA ALA A 38 -12.23 11.15 -1.23
C ALA A 38 -12.56 10.46 -2.58
N SER A 39 -13.67 10.87 -3.21
CA SER A 39 -14.05 10.35 -4.53
C SER A 39 -13.02 10.69 -5.62
N LYS A 40 -12.51 11.93 -5.62
CA LYS A 40 -11.47 12.37 -6.56
C LYS A 40 -10.16 11.62 -6.36
N ARG A 41 -9.75 11.40 -5.10
CA ARG A 41 -8.59 10.58 -4.74
C ARG A 41 -8.74 9.17 -5.30
N ARG A 42 -9.87 8.50 -5.02
CA ARG A 42 -10.14 7.16 -5.55
C ARG A 42 -10.05 7.12 -7.07
N SER A 43 -10.67 8.08 -7.76
CA SER A 43 -10.61 8.17 -9.23
C SER A 43 -9.18 8.36 -9.75
N MET A 44 -8.34 9.15 -9.08
CA MET A 44 -6.95 9.35 -9.49
C MET A 44 -6.08 8.11 -9.20
N LEU A 45 -6.27 7.45 -8.06
CA LEU A 45 -5.58 6.20 -7.75
C LEU A 45 -5.99 5.06 -8.68
N LEU A 46 -7.25 4.97 -9.09
CA LEU A 46 -7.69 4.04 -10.13
C LEU A 46 -6.98 4.31 -11.47
N SER A 47 -6.77 5.58 -11.82
CA SER A 47 -5.96 5.93 -12.99
C SER A 47 -4.51 5.46 -12.85
N CYS A 48 -3.92 5.55 -11.64
CA CYS A 48 -2.59 5.01 -11.37
C CYS A 48 -2.57 3.48 -11.46
N PHE A 49 -3.57 2.79 -10.91
CA PHE A 49 -3.73 1.35 -10.99
C PHE A 49 -3.75 0.86 -12.44
N HIS A 50 -4.60 1.43 -13.29
CA HIS A 50 -4.64 1.06 -14.71
C HIS A 50 -3.31 1.31 -15.42
N THR A 51 -2.59 2.38 -15.05
CA THR A 51 -1.25 2.66 -15.60
C THR A 51 -0.23 1.60 -15.18
N LEU A 52 -0.27 1.12 -13.94
CA LEU A 52 0.58 0.04 -13.46
C LEU A 52 0.26 -1.28 -14.17
N ASP A 53 -1.03 -1.60 -14.33
CA ASP A 53 -1.50 -2.81 -14.99
C ASP A 53 -1.07 -2.85 -16.47
N ASP A 54 -1.25 -1.74 -17.20
CA ASP A 54 -0.78 -1.59 -18.58
C ASP A 54 0.74 -1.80 -18.72
N CYS A 55 1.50 -1.42 -17.69
CA CYS A 55 2.96 -1.55 -17.66
C CYS A 55 3.46 -2.85 -17.00
N ARG A 56 2.55 -3.66 -16.42
CA ARG A 56 2.85 -4.87 -15.64
C ARG A 56 3.79 -4.64 -14.45
N PHE A 57 3.63 -3.51 -13.77
CA PHE A 57 4.31 -3.24 -12.50
C PHE A 57 3.57 -3.89 -11.32
N THR A 58 4.26 -4.04 -10.19
CA THR A 58 3.68 -4.62 -8.99
C THR A 58 2.62 -3.71 -8.37
N LEU A 59 1.61 -4.31 -7.72
CA LEU A 59 0.58 -3.52 -7.04
C LEU A 59 1.11 -2.84 -5.77
N GLU A 60 2.18 -3.34 -5.18
CA GLU A 60 2.87 -2.67 -4.07
C GLU A 60 3.34 -1.25 -4.45
N THR A 61 3.73 -1.05 -5.72
CA THR A 61 4.07 0.28 -6.25
C THR A 61 2.90 1.27 -6.15
N LEU A 62 1.64 0.80 -6.24
CA LEU A 62 0.47 1.63 -6.02
C LEU A 62 0.39 2.14 -4.58
N GLU A 63 0.71 1.29 -3.61
CA GLU A 63 0.67 1.65 -2.20
C GLU A 63 1.70 2.73 -1.86
N ILE A 64 2.91 2.57 -2.38
CA ILE A 64 3.99 3.55 -2.23
C ILE A 64 3.57 4.87 -2.88
N ALA A 65 3.01 4.82 -4.09
CA ALA A 65 2.51 6.01 -4.78
C ALA A 65 1.40 6.71 -3.99
N ALA A 66 0.43 5.96 -3.46
CA ALA A 66 -0.65 6.50 -2.63
C ALA A 66 -0.10 7.18 -1.38
N SER A 67 0.83 6.53 -0.66
CA SER A 67 1.52 7.08 0.51
C SER A 67 2.26 8.38 0.20
N ILE A 68 2.99 8.46 -0.92
CA ILE A 68 3.70 9.67 -1.34
C ILE A 68 2.71 10.82 -1.59
N VAL A 69 1.65 10.54 -2.34
CA VAL A 69 0.67 11.56 -2.74
C VAL A 69 -0.17 12.02 -1.55
N ASP A 70 -0.61 11.10 -0.69
CA ASP A 70 -1.39 11.42 0.50
C ASP A 70 -0.57 12.29 1.48
N ARG A 71 0.71 11.96 1.70
CA ARG A 71 1.62 12.77 2.53
C ARG A 71 1.90 14.12 1.92
N TYR A 72 2.04 14.18 0.59
CA TYR A 72 2.19 15.44 -0.11
C TYR A 72 0.96 16.34 0.10
N PHE A 73 -0.26 15.83 -0.10
CA PHE A 73 -1.48 16.63 0.11
C PHE A 73 -1.72 16.99 1.58
N ALA A 74 -1.25 16.17 2.52
CA ALA A 74 -1.25 16.50 3.95
C ALA A 74 -0.21 17.57 4.35
N SER A 75 0.80 17.82 3.51
CA SER A 75 1.78 18.88 3.73
C SER A 75 1.19 20.27 3.45
N LYS A 76 1.86 21.33 3.94
CA LYS A 76 1.48 22.72 3.67
C LYS A 76 1.46 23.02 2.17
N ASP A 77 2.47 22.57 1.45
CA ASP A 77 2.63 22.83 0.01
C ASP A 77 1.55 22.13 -0.81
N GLY A 78 1.21 20.89 -0.47
CA GLY A 78 0.16 20.14 -1.14
C GLY A 78 -1.23 20.65 -0.80
N THR A 79 -1.48 21.07 0.44
CA THR A 79 -2.75 21.71 0.83
C THR A 79 -2.95 23.03 0.08
N ASP A 80 -1.91 23.88 -0.03
CA ASP A 80 -1.99 25.14 -0.79
C ASP A 80 -2.26 24.86 -2.28
N LEU A 81 -1.55 23.89 -2.86
CA LEU A 81 -1.77 23.47 -4.26
C LEU A 81 -3.20 22.96 -4.47
N ALA A 82 -3.69 22.06 -3.60
CA ALA A 82 -5.03 21.48 -3.73
C ALA A 82 -6.15 22.54 -3.70
N SER A 83 -5.93 23.65 -2.99
CA SER A 83 -6.92 24.73 -2.89
C SER A 83 -7.03 25.61 -4.15
N LYS A 84 -5.98 25.65 -4.98
CA LYS A 84 -5.86 26.56 -6.14
C LYS A 84 -5.83 25.81 -7.48
N ALA A 85 -5.39 24.56 -7.46
CA ALA A 85 -5.15 23.76 -8.65
C ALA A 85 -6.44 23.27 -9.30
N ASP A 86 -6.38 23.13 -10.62
CA ASP A 86 -7.40 22.42 -11.37
C ASP A 86 -7.20 20.90 -11.30
N SER A 87 -8.08 20.15 -11.98
CA SER A 87 -7.96 18.69 -12.05
C SER A 87 -6.75 18.19 -12.84
N SER A 88 -6.18 19.00 -13.74
CA SER A 88 -5.02 18.59 -14.56
C SER A 88 -3.75 18.57 -13.71
N VAL A 89 -3.54 19.61 -12.89
CA VAL A 89 -2.41 19.70 -11.96
C VAL A 89 -2.52 18.64 -10.87
N ILE A 90 -3.72 18.37 -10.36
CA ILE A 90 -3.92 17.26 -9.42
C ILE A 90 -3.54 15.93 -10.08
N ARG A 91 -3.95 15.68 -11.33
CA ARG A 91 -3.53 14.46 -12.05
C ARG A 91 -2.01 14.38 -12.20
N LEU A 92 -1.34 15.50 -12.50
CA LEU A 92 0.12 15.54 -12.56
C LEU A 92 0.74 15.08 -11.23
N VAL A 93 0.24 15.55 -10.08
CA VAL A 93 0.73 15.12 -8.76
C VAL A 93 0.61 13.60 -8.59
N TYR A 94 -0.54 13.00 -8.94
CA TYR A 94 -0.72 11.55 -8.82
C TYR A 94 0.22 10.77 -9.74
N MET A 95 0.35 11.19 -11.00
CA MET A 95 1.23 10.52 -11.97
C MET A 95 2.72 10.71 -11.64
N THR A 96 3.10 11.85 -11.09
CA THR A 96 4.44 12.09 -10.57
C THR A 96 4.71 11.26 -9.30
N GLY A 97 3.72 11.11 -8.41
CA GLY A 97 3.84 10.21 -7.26
C GLY A 97 4.04 8.75 -7.68
N LEU A 98 3.30 8.30 -8.69
CA LEU A 98 3.48 6.98 -9.31
C LEU A 98 4.88 6.82 -9.92
N TYR A 99 5.33 7.84 -10.66
CA TYR A 99 6.67 7.88 -11.24
C TYR A 99 7.77 7.74 -10.19
N THR A 100 7.66 8.46 -9.08
CA THR A 100 8.60 8.34 -7.96
C THR A 100 8.53 6.96 -7.30
N ALA A 101 7.34 6.37 -7.14
CA ALA A 101 7.18 5.02 -6.60
C ALA A 101 7.86 3.98 -7.49
N ILE A 102 7.66 4.04 -8.81
CA ILE A 102 8.30 3.14 -9.78
C ILE A 102 9.83 3.20 -9.66
N LYS A 103 10.42 4.40 -9.54
CA LYS A 103 11.88 4.54 -9.36
C LYS A 103 12.43 3.86 -8.10
N VAL A 104 11.60 3.73 -7.07
CA VAL A 104 12.02 3.20 -5.76
C VAL A 104 11.79 1.69 -5.67
N ALA A 105 10.66 1.22 -6.20
CA ALA A 105 10.19 -0.15 -6.00
C ALA A 105 10.46 -1.07 -7.20
N GLU A 106 10.51 -0.53 -8.42
CA GLU A 106 10.61 -1.34 -9.63
C GLU A 106 12.05 -1.33 -10.19
N PRO A 107 12.52 -2.44 -10.79
CA PRO A 107 13.81 -2.48 -11.47
C PRO A 107 13.81 -1.72 -12.82
N SER A 108 12.71 -1.04 -13.15
CA SER A 108 12.48 -0.43 -14.46
C SER A 108 12.71 1.08 -14.45
N CYS A 109 13.17 1.60 -15.58
CA CYS A 109 13.35 3.03 -15.79
C CYS A 109 12.18 3.62 -16.58
N VAL A 110 11.41 4.49 -15.94
CA VAL A 110 10.40 5.33 -16.62
C VAL A 110 11.01 6.71 -16.91
N SER A 111 10.69 7.28 -18.06
CA SER A 111 11.12 8.64 -18.41
C SER A 111 10.04 9.67 -18.05
N PRO A 112 10.40 10.94 -17.75
CA PRO A 112 9.42 12.02 -17.54
C PRO A 112 8.45 12.19 -18.72
N TYR A 113 8.90 11.84 -19.93
CA TYR A 113 8.07 11.74 -21.13
C TYR A 113 6.82 10.86 -20.89
N MET A 114 6.98 9.68 -20.31
CA MET A 114 5.86 8.76 -20.09
C MET A 114 4.85 9.33 -19.10
N VAL A 115 5.34 9.97 -18.03
CA VAL A 115 4.49 10.64 -17.03
C VAL A 115 3.63 11.72 -17.68
N ARG A 116 4.21 12.48 -18.62
CA ARG A 116 3.48 13.48 -19.40
C ARG A 116 2.34 12.85 -20.20
N LEU A 117 2.55 11.65 -20.75
CA LEU A 117 1.49 10.93 -21.47
C LEU A 117 0.35 10.53 -20.53
N TRP A 118 0.68 9.94 -19.38
CA TRP A 118 -0.30 9.54 -18.37
C TRP A 118 -1.06 10.73 -17.77
N ALA A 119 -0.41 11.89 -17.64
CA ALA A 119 -1.03 13.13 -17.19
C ALA A 119 -1.89 13.84 -18.26
N GLY A 120 -1.96 13.32 -19.49
CA GLY A 120 -2.80 13.86 -20.56
C GLY A 120 -2.11 14.83 -21.53
N ARG A 121 -0.77 14.79 -21.62
CA ARG A 121 0.08 15.53 -22.57
C ARG A 121 0.05 17.07 -22.44
N GLN A 122 -0.39 17.58 -21.30
CA GLN A 122 -0.52 19.03 -21.05
C GLN A 122 0.72 19.65 -20.42
N PHE A 123 1.64 18.82 -19.93
CA PHE A 123 2.82 19.24 -19.19
C PHE A 123 4.11 18.87 -19.93
N SER A 124 5.13 19.71 -19.73
CA SER A 124 6.51 19.48 -20.13
C SER A 124 7.22 18.52 -19.18
N GLU A 125 8.35 17.97 -19.64
CA GLU A 125 9.19 17.09 -18.82
C GLU A 125 9.86 17.85 -17.65
N ASP A 126 10.13 19.14 -17.84
CA ASP A 126 10.63 20.03 -16.80
C ASP A 126 9.59 20.23 -15.69
N GLU A 127 8.31 20.39 -16.05
CA GLU A 127 7.21 20.50 -15.07
C GLU A 127 7.01 19.20 -14.28
N VAL A 128 7.16 18.04 -14.91
CA VAL A 128 7.13 16.73 -14.23
C VAL A 128 8.27 16.65 -13.21
N THR A 129 9.49 17.02 -13.62
CA THR A 129 10.68 16.96 -12.76
C THR A 129 10.61 17.98 -11.62
N ALA A 130 10.07 19.18 -11.90
CA ALA A 130 9.84 20.21 -10.88
C ALA A 130 8.78 19.75 -9.86
N MET A 131 7.70 19.11 -10.33
CA MET A 131 6.69 18.54 -9.43
C MET A 131 7.28 17.43 -8.56
N GLU A 132 8.11 16.55 -9.13
CA GLU A 132 8.79 15.49 -8.38
C GLU A 132 9.65 16.07 -7.25
N SER A 133 10.51 17.03 -7.60
CA SER A 133 11.37 17.71 -6.62
C SER A 133 10.57 18.39 -5.52
N ARG A 134 9.47 19.07 -5.88
CA ARG A 134 8.56 19.72 -4.92
C ARG A 134 7.92 18.70 -3.98
N MET A 135 7.40 17.59 -4.51
CA MET A 135 6.78 16.53 -3.72
C MET A 135 7.79 15.89 -2.75
N LEU A 136 8.99 15.55 -3.24
CA LEU A 136 10.05 14.95 -2.44
C LEU A 136 10.53 15.86 -1.31
N GLN A 137 10.67 17.16 -1.57
CA GLN A 137 11.02 18.15 -0.55
C GLN A 137 9.94 18.23 0.53
N ALA A 138 8.67 18.30 0.14
CA ALA A 138 7.54 18.41 1.05
C ALA A 138 7.41 17.19 1.99
N ILE A 139 7.73 15.98 1.51
CA ILE A 139 7.73 14.76 2.33
C ILE A 139 9.10 14.44 2.98
N GLY A 140 10.09 15.34 2.83
CA GLY A 140 11.43 15.17 3.40
C GLY A 140 12.18 13.94 2.85
N TRP A 141 11.99 13.60 1.58
CA TRP A 141 12.60 12.46 0.89
C TRP A 141 12.28 11.08 1.47
N ARG A 142 11.28 11.00 2.35
CA ARG A 142 10.85 9.75 2.98
C ARG A 142 9.98 8.96 2.00
N VAL A 143 10.56 8.23 1.06
CA VAL A 143 9.80 7.47 0.04
C VAL A 143 9.60 6.00 0.38
N SER A 144 10.47 5.43 1.23
CA SER A 144 10.36 4.04 1.68
C SER A 144 9.50 3.98 2.94
N ASN A 145 8.22 3.63 2.78
CA ASN A 145 7.32 3.31 3.90
C ASN A 145 7.02 1.81 3.89
N PRO A 146 6.79 1.20 5.07
CA PRO A 146 6.23 -0.14 5.12
C PRO A 146 4.86 -0.12 4.44
N THR A 147 4.67 -1.03 3.49
CA THR A 147 3.43 -1.24 2.74
C THR A 147 2.59 -2.29 3.44
N VAL A 148 1.29 -2.31 3.17
CA VAL A 148 0.39 -3.38 3.62
C VAL A 148 0.83 -4.70 2.99
N THR A 149 1.19 -4.69 1.71
CA THR A 149 1.75 -5.88 1.02
C THR A 149 2.99 -6.42 1.73
N ALA A 150 3.91 -5.58 2.20
CA ALA A 150 5.07 -6.05 2.95
C ALA A 150 4.65 -6.74 4.26
N PHE A 151 3.63 -6.23 4.98
CA PHE A 151 3.11 -6.92 6.16
C PHE A 151 2.51 -8.27 5.80
N VAL A 152 1.73 -8.36 4.72
CA VAL A 152 1.18 -9.63 4.23
C VAL A 152 2.30 -10.63 3.94
N GLN A 153 3.34 -10.24 3.21
CA GLN A 153 4.47 -11.12 2.88
C GLN A 153 5.17 -11.64 4.14
N HIS A 154 5.39 -10.78 5.14
CA HIS A 154 6.01 -11.21 6.40
C HIS A 154 5.10 -12.12 7.21
N CYS A 155 3.79 -11.86 7.26
CA CYS A 155 2.83 -12.78 7.84
C CYS A 155 2.89 -14.13 7.12
N MET A 156 2.73 -14.18 5.79
CA MET A 156 2.78 -15.42 5.01
C MET A 156 4.12 -16.16 5.12
N ALA A 157 5.23 -15.45 5.37
CA ALA A 157 6.51 -16.08 5.67
C ALA A 157 6.51 -16.86 7.00
N LEU A 158 5.74 -16.41 7.99
CA LEU A 158 5.53 -17.13 9.26
C LEU A 158 4.57 -18.32 9.14
N LEU A 159 3.79 -18.39 8.06
CA LEU A 159 2.95 -19.55 7.77
C LEU A 159 3.82 -20.72 7.28
N THR A 160 4.29 -21.52 8.23
CA THR A 160 5.16 -22.67 8.02
C THR A 160 4.39 -23.94 7.66
N ASP A 161 5.09 -24.97 7.18
CA ASP A 161 4.52 -26.29 6.87
C ASP A 161 3.84 -26.98 8.07
N GLU A 162 4.13 -26.55 9.30
CA GLU A 162 3.40 -27.00 10.51
C GLU A 162 1.92 -26.59 10.50
N PHE A 163 1.59 -25.48 9.83
CA PHE A 163 0.23 -24.99 9.68
C PHE A 163 -0.40 -25.44 8.35
N LEU A 164 0.39 -25.66 7.30
CA LEU A 164 -0.13 -25.91 5.95
C LEU A 164 -0.25 -27.40 5.60
N VAL A 165 -1.39 -27.77 5.02
CA VAL A 165 -1.62 -29.12 4.49
C VAL A 165 -1.04 -29.28 3.09
N VAL A 166 -1.11 -28.23 2.25
CA VAL A 166 -0.59 -28.24 0.86
C VAL A 166 0.12 -26.91 0.54
N PRO A 167 1.32 -26.92 -0.09
CA PRO A 167 2.01 -25.69 -0.50
C PRO A 167 1.26 -24.81 -1.51
N GLU A 168 0.35 -25.40 -2.29
CA GLU A 168 -0.51 -24.69 -3.25
C GLU A 168 -1.45 -23.72 -2.53
N ASP A 169 -2.02 -24.14 -1.40
CA ASP A 169 -2.89 -23.30 -0.56
C ASP A 169 -2.17 -22.01 -0.12
N LYS A 170 -0.89 -22.11 0.25
CA LYS A 170 -0.08 -20.95 0.67
C LYS A 170 0.02 -19.89 -0.43
N THR A 171 0.21 -20.34 -1.67
CA THR A 171 0.37 -19.43 -2.83
C THR A 171 -0.94 -18.73 -3.14
N ASP A 172 -2.06 -19.45 -3.06
CA ASP A 172 -3.40 -18.90 -3.27
C ASP A 172 -3.75 -17.88 -2.17
N PHE A 173 -3.49 -18.23 -0.89
CA PHE A 173 -3.69 -17.31 0.23
C PHE A 173 -2.84 -16.05 0.11
N GLU A 174 -1.56 -16.19 -0.26
CA GLU A 174 -0.66 -15.06 -0.44
C GLU A 174 -1.13 -14.16 -1.59
N THR A 175 -1.62 -14.76 -2.68
CA THR A 175 -2.16 -14.03 -3.83
C THR A 175 -3.40 -13.22 -3.44
N ILE A 176 -4.36 -13.84 -2.76
CA ILE A 176 -5.60 -13.18 -2.31
C ILE A 176 -5.27 -12.05 -1.32
N ALA A 177 -4.47 -12.34 -0.29
CA ALA A 177 -4.12 -11.36 0.74
C ALA A 177 -3.35 -10.17 0.15
N THR A 178 -2.40 -10.42 -0.76
CA THR A 178 -1.62 -9.36 -1.43
C THR A 178 -2.51 -8.49 -2.31
N TYR A 179 -3.45 -9.09 -3.03
CA TYR A 179 -4.39 -8.35 -3.88
C TYR A 179 -5.30 -7.44 -3.04
N GLN A 180 -5.90 -7.97 -1.96
CA GLN A 180 -6.71 -7.18 -1.02
C GLN A 180 -5.89 -6.06 -0.37
N ALA A 181 -4.68 -6.36 0.08
CA ALA A 181 -3.77 -5.40 0.70
C ALA A 181 -3.45 -4.24 -0.25
N ALA A 182 -3.05 -4.53 -1.49
CA ALA A 182 -2.65 -3.50 -2.43
C ALA A 182 -3.83 -2.62 -2.88
N LEU A 183 -5.04 -3.19 -3.01
CA LEU A 183 -6.24 -2.43 -3.37
C LEU A 183 -6.86 -1.67 -2.20
N SER A 184 -6.48 -1.98 -0.96
CA SER A 184 -6.98 -1.28 0.25
C SER A 184 -6.80 0.24 0.16
N VAL A 185 -5.75 0.71 -0.52
CA VAL A 185 -5.45 2.14 -0.70
C VAL A 185 -6.51 2.89 -1.50
N LEU A 186 -7.37 2.19 -2.24
CA LEU A 186 -8.49 2.77 -2.98
C LEU A 186 -9.68 3.12 -2.09
N ASP A 187 -9.78 2.56 -0.89
CA ASP A 187 -10.77 2.95 0.11
C ASP A 187 -10.19 3.96 1.09
N HIS A 188 -10.65 5.20 0.97
CA HIS A 188 -10.32 6.28 1.91
C HIS A 188 -10.66 5.97 3.37
N SER A 189 -11.59 5.06 3.64
CA SER A 189 -11.98 4.68 5.00
C SER A 189 -10.90 3.88 5.73
N LEU A 190 -9.94 3.32 4.99
CA LEU A 190 -8.80 2.56 5.51
C LEU A 190 -7.55 3.43 5.70
N LEU A 191 -7.55 4.70 5.26
CA LEU A 191 -6.39 5.61 5.37
C LEU A 191 -5.87 5.84 6.80
N ASN A 192 -6.77 5.75 7.79
CA ASN A 192 -6.42 5.95 9.20
C ASN A 192 -6.20 4.63 9.94
N VAL A 193 -6.38 3.49 9.27
CA VAL A 193 -6.11 2.16 9.82
C VAL A 193 -4.62 1.87 9.62
N GLU A 194 -3.99 1.24 10.61
CA GLU A 194 -2.56 0.94 10.52
C GLU A 194 -2.29 -0.14 9.45
N PRO A 195 -1.24 0.02 8.62
CA PRO A 195 -0.89 -0.98 7.60
C PRO A 195 -0.75 -2.41 8.16
N SER A 196 -0.25 -2.57 9.39
CA SER A 196 -0.19 -3.86 10.08
C SER A 196 -1.56 -4.49 10.33
N VAL A 197 -2.57 -3.67 10.69
CA VAL A 197 -3.96 -4.11 10.90
C VAL A 197 -4.60 -4.52 9.58
N ILE A 198 -4.42 -3.71 8.52
CA ILE A 198 -4.93 -4.02 7.19
C ILE A 198 -4.29 -5.32 6.65
N GLY A 199 -2.98 -5.48 6.84
CA GLY A 199 -2.25 -6.67 6.40
C GLY A 199 -2.72 -7.94 7.11
N LEU A 200 -2.90 -7.88 8.44
CA LEU A 200 -3.44 -9.01 9.20
C LEU A 200 -4.89 -9.32 8.81
N ALA A 201 -5.73 -8.30 8.57
CA ALA A 201 -7.09 -8.48 8.09
C ALA A 201 -7.15 -9.17 6.73
N ALA A 202 -6.27 -8.78 5.79
CA ALA A 202 -6.18 -9.39 4.47
C ALA A 202 -5.76 -10.86 4.54
N VAL A 203 -4.79 -11.19 5.40
CA VAL A 203 -4.37 -12.58 5.64
C VAL A 203 -5.50 -13.40 6.27
N LYS A 204 -6.21 -12.83 7.25
CA LYS A 204 -7.37 -13.48 7.90
C LYS A 204 -8.48 -13.78 6.89
N ASN A 205 -8.78 -12.83 6.00
CA ASN A 205 -9.74 -13.02 4.91
C ASN A 205 -9.31 -14.13 3.94
N ALA A 206 -8.02 -14.14 3.56
CA ALA A 206 -7.50 -15.12 2.62
C ALA A 206 -7.53 -16.55 3.16
N LEU A 207 -7.19 -16.75 4.44
CA LEU A 207 -7.27 -18.06 5.10
C LEU A 207 -8.71 -18.55 5.24
N GLY A 208 -9.67 -17.64 5.46
CA GLY A 208 -11.08 -18.00 5.67
C GLY A 208 -11.35 -18.69 7.01
N GLU A 209 -12.64 -18.87 7.32
CA GLU A 209 -13.09 -19.44 8.60
C GLU A 209 -13.01 -20.98 8.63
N ASP A 210 -13.01 -21.63 7.47
CA ASP A 210 -13.08 -23.09 7.33
C ASP A 210 -11.71 -23.79 7.46
N VAL A 211 -10.65 -23.03 7.71
CA VAL A 211 -9.29 -23.56 7.82
C VAL A 211 -8.97 -23.85 9.29
N ASP A 212 -8.81 -25.13 9.61
CA ASP A 212 -8.66 -25.65 10.99
C ASP A 212 -7.59 -24.96 11.84
N TYR A 213 -6.52 -24.47 11.22
CA TYR A 213 -5.38 -23.82 11.88
C TYR A 213 -5.38 -22.29 11.80
N ALA A 214 -6.34 -21.69 11.11
CA ALA A 214 -6.35 -20.25 10.86
C ALA A 214 -6.49 -19.46 12.17
N ALA A 215 -7.34 -19.90 13.10
CA ALA A 215 -7.56 -19.18 14.36
C ALA A 215 -6.29 -19.11 15.23
N ASP A 216 -5.57 -20.22 15.37
CA ASP A 216 -4.33 -20.30 16.16
C ASP A 216 -3.22 -19.47 15.52
N TYR A 217 -3.06 -19.60 14.20
CA TYR A 217 -2.07 -18.83 13.44
C TYR A 217 -2.35 -17.32 13.50
N ILE A 218 -3.60 -16.89 13.28
CA ILE A 218 -3.99 -15.48 13.34
C ILE A 218 -3.80 -14.91 14.75
N THR A 219 -4.07 -15.70 15.80
CA THR A 219 -3.81 -15.29 17.18
C THR A 219 -2.32 -15.10 17.43
N MET A 220 -1.48 -16.02 16.96
CA MET A 220 -0.02 -15.93 17.08
C MET A 220 0.54 -14.68 16.37
N VAL A 221 0.09 -14.42 15.14
CA VAL A 221 0.52 -13.21 14.38
C VAL A 221 -0.03 -11.94 15.03
N GLY A 222 -1.27 -11.98 15.54
CA GLY A 222 -1.87 -10.88 16.31
C GLY A 222 -1.05 -10.51 17.54
N ASP A 223 -0.63 -11.49 18.33
CA ASP A 223 0.24 -11.30 19.50
C ASP A 223 1.59 -10.68 19.12
N LEU A 224 2.17 -11.12 18.00
CA LEU A 224 3.42 -10.57 17.47
C LEU A 224 3.27 -9.10 17.08
N LEU A 225 2.18 -8.75 16.40
CA LEU A 225 1.88 -7.39 15.97
C LEU A 225 1.29 -6.52 17.07
N ARG A 226 0.92 -7.10 18.22
CA ARG A 226 0.17 -6.46 19.31
C ARG A 226 -1.19 -5.93 18.86
N ILE A 227 -1.87 -6.70 18.01
CA ILE A 227 -3.18 -6.41 17.46
C ILE A 227 -4.13 -7.51 17.93
N ASP A 228 -5.31 -7.14 18.42
CA ASP A 228 -6.37 -8.10 18.72
C ASP A 228 -7.11 -8.48 17.40
N PRO A 229 -6.93 -9.70 16.88
CA PRO A 229 -7.52 -10.11 15.61
C PRO A 229 -9.03 -10.40 15.71
N TRP A 230 -9.60 -10.35 16.91
CA TRP A 230 -11.02 -10.58 17.19
C TRP A 230 -11.74 -9.30 17.64
N SER A 231 -11.08 -8.16 17.48
CA SER A 231 -11.66 -6.86 17.79
C SER A 231 -12.68 -6.40 16.74
N GLU A 232 -13.61 -5.53 17.16
CA GLU A 232 -14.59 -4.91 16.24
C GLU A 232 -13.90 -4.12 15.11
N GLU A 233 -12.76 -3.48 15.39
CA GLU A 233 -11.96 -2.78 14.39
C GLU A 233 -11.44 -3.73 13.30
N MET A 234 -11.01 -4.94 13.70
CA MET A 234 -10.56 -5.97 12.77
C MET A 234 -11.72 -6.42 11.86
N GLU A 235 -12.89 -6.74 12.43
CA GLU A 235 -14.07 -7.16 11.66
C GLU A 235 -14.53 -6.08 10.66
N GLN A 236 -14.55 -4.82 11.10
CA GLN A 236 -14.88 -3.70 10.22
C GLN A 236 -13.87 -3.54 9.08
N THR A 237 -12.58 -3.79 9.35
CA THR A 237 -11.51 -3.75 8.34
C THR A 237 -11.66 -4.89 7.34
N GLN A 238 -11.91 -6.11 7.80
CA GLN A 238 -12.16 -7.27 6.95
C GLN A 238 -13.33 -7.04 5.98
N SER A 239 -14.48 -6.58 6.48
CA SER A 239 -15.68 -6.31 5.66
C SER A 239 -15.47 -5.22 4.60
N LYS A 240 -14.51 -4.31 4.82
CA LYS A 240 -14.14 -3.29 3.82
C LYS A 240 -13.22 -3.85 2.75
N LEU A 241 -12.29 -4.73 3.12
CA LEU A 241 -11.36 -5.37 2.20
C LEU A 241 -12.08 -6.30 1.21
N GLU A 242 -13.06 -7.08 1.68
CA GLU A 242 -13.88 -7.94 0.81
C GLU A 242 -14.61 -7.14 -0.29
N LYS A 243 -15.02 -5.91 0.01
CA LYS A 243 -15.69 -5.03 -0.96
C LYS A 243 -14.74 -4.42 -1.98
N CYS A 244 -13.42 -4.52 -1.76
CA CYS A 244 -12.42 -4.04 -2.72
C CYS A 244 -12.17 -5.03 -3.86
N GLU A 245 -12.71 -6.26 -3.79
CA GLU A 245 -12.61 -7.28 -4.83
C GLU A 245 -13.63 -7.12 -5.98
N ALA A 246 -14.61 -6.22 -5.84
CA ALA A 246 -15.71 -6.00 -6.81
C ALA A 246 -15.57 -4.69 -7.61
#